data_AF-A0A0H5QL47-F1
#
_entry.id   AF-A0A0H5QL47-F1
#
_cell.length_a   1.000
_cell.length_b   1.000
_cell.length_c   1.000
_cell.angle_alpha   90.00
_cell.angle_beta   90.00
_cell.angle_gamma   90.00
#
_symmetry.space_group_name_H-M   'P 1'
#
loop_
_entity.id
_entity.type
_entity.pdbx_description
1 polymer ?
#
loop_
_entity_poly.entity_id
_entity_poly.type
_entity_poly.pdbx_seq_one_letter_code
_entity_poly.pdbx_strand_id
1 'polypeptide(L)'
;MQTRTQDELNNDLAKLNNDFNAWKTKKDAKLLKLYQAKSAMEAKGEDCANASQKIKDLEMQISQRQAKLEKALGRIYERMYKAGASANAKKARQERTHHLCNLGGLVEKAGLGDMAPAALLGMLLQQAEYLQANPAILNRWTERGQVALNEKQID
;
A
#
# COMPACT_ATOMS: atom_id res chain seq x y z
N MET A 1 12.87 -14.61 8.12
CA MET A 1 11.65 -13.92 8.59
C MET A 1 10.78 -13.65 7.37
N GLN A 2 9.67 -14.38 7.18
CA GLN A 2 8.78 -14.15 6.04
C GLN A 2 8.03 -12.83 6.24
N THR A 3 8.13 -11.93 5.27
CA THR A 3 7.41 -10.64 5.26
C THR A 3 5.95 -10.91 4.94
N ARG A 4 5.03 -10.59 5.86
CA ARG A 4 3.59 -10.72 5.62
C ARG A 4 3.14 -9.85 4.44
N THR A 5 2.19 -10.36 3.66
CA THR A 5 1.63 -9.64 2.50
C THR A 5 0.68 -8.52 2.95
N GLN A 6 0.38 -7.59 2.04
CA GLN A 6 -0.54 -6.49 2.33
C GLN A 6 -1.97 -6.98 2.65
N ASP A 7 -2.40 -8.05 2.00
CA ASP A 7 -3.70 -8.68 2.24
C ASP A 7 -3.78 -9.40 3.60
N GLU A 8 -2.69 -10.05 4.02
CA GLU A 8 -2.58 -10.62 5.37
C GLU A 8 -2.67 -9.55 6.45
N LEU A 9 -2.00 -8.41 6.25
CA LEU A 9 -2.04 -7.28 7.19
C LEU A 9 -3.45 -6.63 7.25
N ASN A 10 -4.15 -6.53 6.12
CA ASN A 10 -5.53 -6.06 6.07
C ASN A 10 -6.49 -7.00 6.82
N ASN A 11 -6.33 -8.32 6.64
CA ASN A 11 -7.13 -9.31 7.35
C ASN A 11 -6.87 -9.29 8.87
N ASP A 12 -5.60 -9.14 9.28
CA ASP A 12 -5.24 -8.99 10.69
C ASP A 12 -5.91 -7.76 11.32
N LEU A 13 -5.93 -6.63 10.59
CA LEU A 13 -6.56 -5.38 11.01
C LEU A 13 -8.07 -5.54 11.21
N ALA A 14 -8.75 -6.12 10.21
CA ALA A 14 -10.19 -6.36 10.26
C ALA A 14 -10.55 -7.29 11.43
N LYS A 15 -9.78 -8.37 11.61
CA LYS A 15 -9.98 -9.31 12.72
C LYS A 15 -9.83 -8.63 14.07
N LEU A 16 -8.78 -7.83 14.26
CA LEU A 16 -8.50 -7.17 15.53
C LEU A 16 -9.59 -6.17 15.94
N ASN A 17 -10.09 -5.39 14.98
CA ASN A 17 -11.22 -4.49 15.19
C ASN A 17 -12.51 -5.23 15.50
N ASN A 18 -12.83 -6.29 14.75
CA ASN A 18 -14.04 -7.08 14.97
C ASN A 18 -14.03 -7.77 16.35
N ASP A 19 -12.90 -8.36 16.74
CA ASP A 19 -12.72 -9.01 18.04
C ASP A 19 -12.87 -8.01 19.20
N PHE A 20 -12.30 -6.80 19.05
CA PHE A 20 -12.46 -5.75 20.05
C PHE A 20 -13.90 -5.26 20.13
N ASN A 21 -14.55 -4.97 19.00
CA ASN A 21 -15.93 -4.49 18.96
C ASN A 21 -16.90 -5.51 19.57
N ALA A 22 -16.78 -6.79 19.20
CA ALA A 22 -17.60 -7.86 19.77
C ALA A 22 -17.42 -7.98 21.29
N TRP A 23 -16.19 -7.83 21.78
CA TRP A 23 -15.91 -7.81 23.21
C TRP A 23 -16.47 -6.55 23.90
N LYS A 24 -16.30 -5.37 23.29
CA LYS A 24 -16.74 -4.08 23.83
C LYS A 24 -18.26 -4.05 23.98
N THR A 25 -19.00 -4.50 22.97
CA THR A 25 -20.47 -4.60 23.04
C THR A 25 -20.94 -5.45 24.22
N LYS A 26 -20.26 -6.57 24.51
CA LYS A 26 -20.58 -7.40 25.68
C LYS A 26 -20.30 -6.69 27.01
N LYS A 27 -19.28 -5.82 27.05
CA LYS A 27 -18.90 -5.06 28.24
C LYS A 27 -19.84 -3.87 28.45
N ASP A 28 -20.19 -3.14 27.39
CA ASP A 28 -21.13 -2.02 27.42
C ASP A 28 -22.53 -2.48 27.87
N ALA A 29 -22.99 -3.65 27.40
CA ALA A 29 -24.24 -4.25 27.86
C ALA A 29 -24.23 -4.59 29.37
N LYS A 30 -23.08 -5.00 29.92
CA LYS A 30 -22.92 -5.23 31.36
C LYS A 30 -22.86 -3.91 32.14
N LEU A 31 -22.17 -2.92 31.58
CA LEU A 31 -22.05 -1.58 32.15
C LEU A 31 -23.43 -0.93 32.30
N LEU A 32 -24.26 -1.01 31.26
CA LEU A 32 -25.63 -0.49 31.26
C LEU A 32 -26.47 -1.10 32.39
N LYS A 33 -26.40 -2.43 32.57
CA LYS A 33 -27.10 -3.12 33.66
C LYS A 33 -26.63 -2.67 35.04
N LEU A 34 -25.33 -2.45 35.22
CA LEU A 34 -24.78 -1.95 36.49
C LEU A 34 -25.18 -0.50 36.75
N TYR A 35 -25.22 0.34 35.73
CA TYR A 35 -25.72 1.72 35.86
C TYR A 35 -27.20 1.76 36.24
N GLN A 36 -28.04 0.94 35.60
CA GLN A 36 -29.46 0.80 35.95
C GLN A 36 -29.64 0.29 37.38
N ALA A 37 -28.89 -0.75 37.78
CA ALA A 37 -28.93 -1.29 39.13
C ALA A 37 -28.48 -0.27 40.17
N LYS A 38 -27.39 0.47 39.90
CA LYS A 38 -26.90 1.55 40.76
C LYS A 38 -27.95 2.64 40.94
N SER A 39 -28.55 3.12 39.85
CA SER A 39 -29.60 4.16 39.92
C SER A 39 -30.82 3.68 40.72
N ALA A 40 -31.20 2.41 40.60
CA ALA A 40 -32.29 1.83 41.38
C ALA A 40 -31.96 1.69 42.87
N MET A 41 -30.71 1.37 43.21
CA MET A 41 -30.22 1.34 44.60
C MET A 41 -30.18 2.76 45.20
N GLU A 42 -29.70 3.74 44.45
CA GLU A 42 -29.67 5.16 44.87
C GLU A 42 -31.09 5.69 45.15
N ALA A 43 -32.06 5.35 44.30
CA ALA A 43 -33.47 5.72 44.51
C ALA A 43 -34.08 5.12 45.80
N LYS A 44 -33.55 3.99 46.28
CA LYS A 44 -33.98 3.32 47.52
C LYS A 44 -33.16 3.72 48.74
N GLY A 45 -32.12 4.56 48.58
CA GLY A 45 -31.19 4.90 49.65
C GLY A 45 -30.28 3.75 50.09
N GLU A 46 -30.08 2.74 49.23
CA GLU A 46 -29.20 1.60 49.49
C GLU A 46 -27.72 1.94 49.23
N ASP A 47 -26.78 1.21 49.85
CA ASP A 47 -25.35 1.39 49.59
C ASP A 47 -24.98 0.97 48.15
N CYS A 48 -24.43 1.92 47.40
CA CYS A 48 -24.07 1.78 46.00
C CYS A 48 -22.56 1.64 45.77
N ALA A 49 -21.75 1.49 46.83
CA ALA A 49 -20.29 1.43 46.74
C ALA A 49 -19.81 0.26 45.86
N ASN A 50 -20.40 -0.92 46.04
CA ASN A 50 -20.05 -2.12 45.28
C ASN A 50 -20.40 -1.98 43.78
N ALA A 51 -21.60 -1.46 43.47
CA ALA A 51 -22.00 -1.21 42.09
C ALA A 51 -21.10 -0.16 41.41
N SER A 52 -20.76 0.92 42.13
CA SER A 52 -19.85 1.95 41.65
C SER A 52 -18.43 1.42 41.41
N GLN A 53 -17.91 0.55 42.28
CA GLN A 53 -16.60 -0.06 42.08
C GLN A 53 -16.57 -0.98 40.86
N LYS A 54 -17.59 -1.83 40.68
CA LYS A 54 -17.70 -2.69 39.49
C LYS A 54 -17.78 -1.92 38.17
N ILE A 55 -18.45 -0.76 38.18
CA ILE A 55 -18.50 0.15 37.02
C ILE A 55 -17.08 0.66 36.72
N LYS A 56 -16.39 1.23 37.72
CA LYS A 56 -15.01 1.72 37.57
C LYS A 56 -14.06 0.65 37.04
N ASP A 57 -14.14 -0.57 37.56
CA ASP A 57 -13.28 -1.68 37.14
C ASP A 57 -13.53 -2.07 35.67
N LEU A 58 -14.78 -2.04 35.21
CA LEU A 58 -15.13 -2.33 33.82
C LEU A 58 -14.69 -1.21 32.88
N GLU A 59 -14.87 0.05 33.27
CA GLU A 59 -14.40 1.20 32.49
C GLU A 59 -12.88 1.18 32.33
N MET A 60 -12.16 0.86 33.41
CA MET A 60 -10.71 0.68 33.38
C MET A 60 -10.30 -0.45 32.43
N GLN A 61 -10.99 -1.60 32.45
CA GLN A 61 -10.72 -2.70 31.51
C GLN A 61 -10.96 -2.29 30.05
N ILE A 62 -12.03 -1.53 29.77
CA ILE A 62 -12.35 -1.04 28.43
C ILE A 62 -11.23 -0.11 27.95
N SER A 63 -10.86 0.88 28.77
CA SER A 63 -9.79 1.84 28.46
C SER A 63 -8.45 1.14 28.20
N GLN A 64 -8.04 0.22 29.08
CA GLN A 64 -6.79 -0.53 28.92
C GLN A 64 -6.76 -1.36 27.63
N ARG A 65 -7.88 -2.01 27.28
CA ARG A 65 -7.95 -2.83 26.08
C ARG A 65 -7.99 -1.97 24.82
N GLN A 66 -8.63 -0.81 24.86
CA GLN A 66 -8.63 0.17 23.77
C GLN A 66 -7.20 0.69 23.51
N ALA A 67 -6.46 1.05 24.55
CA ALA A 67 -5.06 1.47 24.41
C ALA A 67 -4.16 0.35 23.81
N LYS A 68 -4.44 -0.92 24.15
CA LYS A 68 -3.74 -2.07 23.55
C LYS A 68 -4.10 -2.25 22.07
N LEU A 69 -5.36 -2.06 21.71
CA LEU A 69 -5.83 -2.10 20.32
C LEU A 69 -5.14 -1.02 19.50
N GLU A 70 -5.14 0.23 19.95
CA GLU A 70 -4.51 1.36 19.25
C GLU A 70 -3.02 1.12 19.00
N LYS A 71 -2.29 0.62 20.00
CA LYS A 71 -0.88 0.24 19.83
C LYS A 71 -0.69 -0.87 18.80
N ALA A 72 -1.56 -1.87 18.78
CA ALA A 72 -1.47 -2.98 17.83
C ALA A 72 -1.81 -2.51 16.40
N LEU A 73 -2.85 -1.69 16.23
CA LEU A 73 -3.20 -1.06 14.96
C LEU A 73 -2.07 -0.20 14.42
N GLY A 74 -1.46 0.65 15.27
CA GLY A 74 -0.32 1.48 14.88
C GLY A 74 0.83 0.68 14.29
N ARG A 75 1.16 -0.47 14.88
CA ARG A 75 2.20 -1.39 14.36
C ARG A 75 1.83 -2.01 13.01
N ILE A 76 0.56 -2.33 12.79
CA ILE A 76 0.10 -2.90 11.51
C ILE A 76 0.16 -1.83 10.42
N TYR A 77 -0.34 -0.62 10.68
CA TYR A 77 -0.25 0.50 9.74
C TYR A 77 1.19 0.85 9.36
N GLU A 78 2.11 0.87 10.33
CA GLU A 78 3.54 1.10 10.06
C GLU A 78 4.13 0.03 9.14
N ARG A 79 3.78 -1.25 9.35
CA ARG A 79 4.21 -2.36 8.49
C ARG A 79 3.62 -2.24 7.08
N MET A 80 2.34 -1.89 6.97
CA MET A 80 1.68 -1.69 5.68
C MET A 80 2.35 -0.56 4.88
N TYR A 81 2.65 0.56 5.53
CA TYR A 81 3.33 1.69 4.91
C TYR A 81 4.73 1.28 4.38
N LYS A 82 5.51 0.59 5.21
CA LYS A 82 6.84 0.07 4.82
C LYS A 82 6.76 -0.95 3.68
N ALA A 83 5.80 -1.87 3.75
CA ALA A 83 5.58 -2.88 2.71
C ALA A 83 5.19 -2.22 1.37
N GLY A 84 4.23 -1.29 1.38
CA GLY A 84 3.77 -0.57 0.18
C GLY A 84 4.88 0.26 -0.47
N ALA A 85 5.67 1.01 0.32
CA ALA A 85 6.81 1.77 -0.18
C ALA A 85 7.86 0.86 -0.85
N SER A 86 8.14 -0.31 -0.26
CA SER A 86 9.08 -1.28 -0.82
C SER A 86 8.59 -1.94 -2.11
N ALA A 87 7.30 -2.24 -2.21
CA ALA A 87 6.67 -2.85 -3.37
C ALA A 87 6.64 -1.88 -4.56
N ASN A 88 6.27 -0.62 -4.31
CA ASN A 88 6.28 0.43 -5.34
C ASN A 88 7.70 0.72 -5.83
N ALA A 89 8.69 0.80 -4.94
CA ALA A 89 10.09 0.97 -5.32
C ALA A 89 10.61 -0.22 -6.17
N LYS A 90 10.21 -1.45 -5.83
CA LYS A 90 10.54 -2.64 -6.62
C LYS A 90 9.90 -2.61 -8.00
N LYS A 91 8.62 -2.26 -8.10
CA LYS A 91 7.89 -2.15 -9.36
C LYS A 91 8.50 -1.08 -10.27
N ALA A 92 8.79 0.10 -9.72
CA ALA A 92 9.46 1.17 -10.46
C ALA A 92 10.84 0.76 -11.00
N ARG A 93 11.62 0.00 -10.22
CA ARG A 93 12.90 -0.56 -10.70
C ARG A 93 12.68 -1.57 -11.82
N GLN A 94 11.70 -2.47 -11.69
CA GLN A 94 11.38 -3.46 -12.72
C GLN A 94 10.92 -2.80 -14.02
N GLU A 95 10.03 -1.82 -13.94
CA GLU A 95 9.57 -1.04 -15.10
C GLU A 95 10.73 -0.28 -15.76
N ARG A 96 11.59 0.37 -14.95
CA ARG A 96 12.78 1.05 -15.45
C ARG A 96 13.74 0.08 -16.14
N THR A 97 14.02 -1.08 -15.55
CA THR A 97 14.89 -2.08 -16.15
C THR A 97 14.29 -2.62 -17.44
N HIS A 98 13.00 -2.97 -17.44
CA HIS A 98 12.31 -3.45 -18.63
C HIS A 98 12.34 -2.41 -19.76
N HIS A 99 12.10 -1.14 -19.44
CA HIS A 99 12.20 -0.04 -20.40
C HIS A 99 13.63 0.10 -20.97
N LEU A 100 14.66 0.07 -20.14
CA LEU A 100 16.05 0.15 -20.58
C LEU A 100 16.46 -1.06 -21.44
N CYS A 101 16.04 -2.27 -21.07
CA CYS A 101 16.26 -3.47 -21.87
C CYS A 101 15.59 -3.37 -23.24
N ASN A 102 14.35 -2.86 -23.30
CA ASN A 102 13.65 -2.66 -24.56
C ASN A 102 14.35 -1.63 -25.45
N LEU A 103 14.80 -0.52 -24.88
CA LEU A 103 15.58 0.48 -25.63
C LEU A 103 16.90 -0.11 -26.16
N GLY A 104 17.64 -0.85 -25.35
CA GLY A 104 18.83 -1.57 -25.78
C GLY A 104 18.52 -2.55 -26.92
N GLY A 105 17.44 -3.33 -26.80
CA GLY A 105 16.98 -4.24 -27.85
C GLY A 105 16.61 -3.53 -29.16
N LEU A 106 16.12 -2.28 -29.10
CA LEU A 106 15.86 -1.48 -30.30
C LEU A 106 17.17 -1.04 -30.98
N VAL A 107 18.18 -0.65 -30.20
CA VAL A 107 19.52 -0.31 -30.70
C VAL A 107 20.16 -1.51 -31.40
N GLU A 108 20.10 -2.70 -30.77
CA GLU A 108 20.56 -3.95 -31.37
C GLU A 108 19.80 -4.29 -32.66
N LYS A 109 18.47 -4.22 -32.65
CA LYS A 109 17.63 -4.51 -33.83
C LYS A 109 17.91 -3.57 -35.00
N ALA A 110 18.30 -2.33 -34.71
CA ALA A 110 18.70 -1.32 -35.69
C ALA A 110 20.13 -1.52 -36.23
N GLY A 111 20.87 -2.52 -35.74
CA GLY A 111 22.25 -2.80 -36.15
C GLY A 111 23.26 -1.81 -35.55
N LEU A 112 22.91 -1.17 -34.44
CA LEU A 112 23.74 -0.15 -33.79
C LEU A 112 24.39 -0.63 -32.48
N GLY A 113 24.26 -1.91 -32.13
CA GLY A 113 24.74 -2.50 -30.87
C GLY A 113 26.25 -2.35 -30.65
N ASP A 114 27.05 -2.47 -31.71
CA ASP A 114 28.50 -2.36 -31.65
C ASP A 114 29.01 -0.90 -31.66
N MET A 115 28.12 0.09 -31.76
CA MET A 115 28.50 1.49 -31.85
C MET A 115 29.01 2.00 -30.49
N ALA A 116 30.09 2.81 -30.52
CA ALA A 116 30.59 3.45 -29.31
C ALA A 116 29.48 4.32 -28.66
N PRO A 117 29.31 4.28 -27.32
CA PRO A 117 28.21 4.99 -26.66
C PRO A 117 28.13 6.49 -26.97
N ALA A 118 29.27 7.16 -27.12
CA ALA A 118 29.33 8.57 -27.49
C ALA A 118 28.81 8.85 -28.91
N ALA A 119 29.09 7.96 -29.86
CA ALA A 119 28.63 8.09 -31.24
C ALA A 119 27.11 7.82 -31.34
N LEU A 120 26.62 6.79 -30.64
CA LEU A 120 25.19 6.50 -30.56
C LEU A 120 24.42 7.67 -29.93
N LEU A 121 24.94 8.21 -28.82
CA LEU A 121 24.33 9.37 -28.16
C LEU A 121 24.34 10.60 -29.08
N GLY A 122 25.46 10.89 -29.74
CA GLY A 122 25.58 12.00 -30.69
C GLY A 122 24.56 11.91 -31.84
N MET A 123 24.39 10.71 -32.40
CA MET A 123 23.37 10.46 -33.43
C MET A 123 21.96 10.72 -32.90
N LEU A 124 21.62 10.21 -31.71
CA LEU A 124 20.29 10.40 -31.13
C LEU A 124 20.00 11.87 -30.81
N LEU A 125 21.00 12.63 -30.36
CA LEU A 125 20.88 14.07 -30.13
C LEU A 125 20.60 14.84 -31.43
N GLN A 126 21.34 14.53 -32.50
CA GLN A 126 21.09 15.13 -33.82
C GLN A 126 19.68 14.82 -34.35
N GLN A 127 19.19 13.59 -34.16
CA GLN A 127 17.82 13.23 -34.54
C GLN A 127 16.77 13.94 -33.68
N ALA A 128 17.03 14.13 -32.39
CA ALA A 128 16.15 14.89 -31.50
C ALA A 128 16.05 16.37 -31.93
N GLU A 129 17.17 17.00 -32.29
CA GLU A 129 17.20 18.36 -32.85
C GLU A 129 16.45 18.43 -34.19
N TYR A 130 16.67 17.46 -35.08
CA TYR A 130 15.98 17.39 -36.37
C TYR A 130 14.46 17.24 -36.20
N LEU A 131 14.01 16.42 -35.24
CA LEU A 131 12.59 16.23 -34.92
C LEU A 131 11.94 17.54 -34.44
N GLN A 132 12.62 18.32 -33.63
CA GLN A 132 12.11 19.63 -33.18
C GLN A 132 11.90 20.58 -34.36
N ALA A 133 12.83 20.59 -35.32
CA ALA A 133 12.72 21.40 -36.53
C ALA A 133 11.70 20.85 -37.53
N ASN A 134 11.43 19.54 -37.52
CA ASN A 134 10.58 18.86 -38.51
C ASN A 134 9.64 17.80 -37.86
N PRO A 135 8.62 18.20 -37.08
CA PRO A 135 7.78 17.26 -36.33
C PRO A 135 7.11 16.18 -37.19
N ALA A 136 6.78 16.50 -38.45
CA ALA A 136 6.16 15.59 -39.41
C ALA A 136 7.02 14.35 -39.72
N ILE A 137 8.33 14.39 -39.49
CA ILE A 137 9.22 13.24 -39.71
C ILE A 137 8.88 12.07 -38.78
N LEU A 138 8.26 12.34 -37.63
CA LEU A 138 7.92 11.32 -36.64
C LEU A 138 7.01 10.24 -37.22
N ASN A 139 6.03 10.64 -38.04
CA ASN A 139 5.11 9.69 -38.68
C ASN A 139 5.86 8.74 -39.61
N ARG A 140 6.78 9.28 -40.42
CA ARG A 140 7.63 8.49 -41.32
C ARG A 140 8.55 7.53 -40.57
N TRP A 141 9.15 7.97 -39.46
CA TRP A 141 9.97 7.09 -38.62
C TRP A 141 9.13 6.00 -37.95
N THR A 142 7.90 6.33 -37.54
CA THR A 142 6.97 5.38 -36.89
C THR A 142 6.55 4.29 -37.87
N GLU A 143 6.14 4.65 -39.09
CA GLU A 143 5.79 3.69 -40.14
C GLU A 143 6.96 2.75 -40.46
N ARG A 144 8.16 3.31 -40.67
CA ARG A 144 9.37 2.51 -40.93
C ARG A 144 9.72 1.59 -39.76
N GLY A 145 9.60 2.08 -38.52
CA GLY A 145 9.84 1.29 -37.32
C GLY A 145 8.84 0.14 -37.18
N GLN A 146 7.57 0.38 -37.48
CA GLN A 146 6.53 -0.65 -37.42
C GLN A 146 6.78 -1.77 -38.44
N VAL A 147 7.19 -1.43 -39.67
CA VAL A 147 7.57 -2.41 -40.69
C VAL A 147 8.72 -3.28 -40.19
N ALA A 148 9.81 -2.67 -39.69
CA ALA A 148 10.98 -3.40 -39.21
C ALA A 148 10.69 -4.28 -37.96
N LEU A 149 9.75 -3.87 -37.10
CA LEU A 149 9.32 -4.66 -35.94
C LEU A 149 8.46 -5.86 -36.35
N ASN A 150 7.63 -5.71 -37.38
CA ASN A 150 6.72 -6.74 -37.86
C ASN A 150 7.43 -7.78 -38.76
N GLU A 151 8.40 -7.35 -39.59
CA GLU A 151 9.16 -8.25 -40.47
C GLU A 151 9.95 -9.32 -39.68
N LYS A 152 10.43 -8.99 -38.48
CA LYS A 152 11.18 -9.91 -37.61
C LYS A 152 10.31 -10.80 -36.71
N GLN A 153 8.98 -10.79 -36.84
CA GLN A 153 8.08 -11.69 -36.08
C GLN A 153 7.72 -12.98 -36.83
N ILE A 154 8.20 -13.17 -38.07
CA ILE A 154 7.83 -14.27 -38.96
C ILE A 154 8.95 -15.34 -39.08
N ASP A 155 10.10 -15.12 -38.44
CA ASP A 155 11.16 -16.13 -38.24
C ASP A 155 11.10 -16.73 -36.81
#